data_AF-A0A6G1PFY4-F1
#
_entry.id   AF-A0A6G1PFY4-F1
#
_cell.length_a   1.000
_cell.length_b   1.000
_cell.length_c   1.000
_cell.angle_alpha   90.00
_cell.angle_beta   90.00
_cell.angle_gamma   90.00
#
_symmetry.space_group_name_H-M   'P 1'
#
loop_
_entity.id
_entity.type
_entity.pdbx_description
1 polymer ?
#
loop_
_entity_poly.entity_id
_entity_poly.type
_entity_poly.pdbx_seq_one_letter_code
_entity_poly.pdbx_strand_id
1 'polypeptide(L)'
;MINHWISENDSESSWEEKKVEIHRRFSSASCVNRSFLDHRKDKHFQTSSKYSGLDLLFAKKKFKELVMNKKVLKEVETAVLQLLSSHNTNPVGMEGLRFYLLLNELLHMIQKHHRQPSTKLAVAFAAAVQRLSAESLQILEGWWSSLSASTMVKYVQVWKQALSGILSSEPVPRNSEVISGVKNLLLVLQHMYHANNRITGRQRIPEKAYSLGINQELLREDLNLWRLHKTQSMDINEQPLILQFPFLMDLKSKKMTFDMNSKWTQIEHQQTFMPPLGWVACCGSPFFELKLKRASLLEGTFQQLAAAHLSDYKKPLVVYFDEDLKVTDVYKRDFFHHLFQEMVSAESGMFMFNDSNTLAWFSSRVSKTLTTYWKMHSNHRLKICDIYWISCL
;
A
#
# COMPACT_ATOMS: atom_id res chain seq x y z
N MET A 1 -29.80 4.63 27.03
CA MET A 1 -29.65 3.45 26.15
C MET A 1 -28.43 2.63 26.52
N ILE A 2 -27.20 2.94 26.07
CA ILE A 2 -26.02 2.09 26.36
C ILE A 2 -25.80 1.84 27.87
N ASN A 3 -26.02 2.86 28.71
CA ASN A 3 -25.96 2.72 30.18
C ASN A 3 -26.93 1.65 30.73
N HIS A 4 -28.10 1.47 30.09
CA HIS A 4 -29.06 0.45 30.48
C HIS A 4 -28.56 -0.94 30.10
N TRP A 5 -27.99 -1.10 28.90
CA TRP A 5 -27.44 -2.38 28.44
C TRP A 5 -26.28 -2.87 29.31
N ILE A 6 -25.42 -1.97 29.75
CA ILE A 6 -24.24 -2.29 30.57
C ILE A 6 -24.54 -2.41 32.07
N SER A 7 -25.77 -2.10 32.52
CA SER A 7 -26.14 -2.21 33.93
C SER A 7 -26.17 -3.67 34.41
N GLU A 8 -25.75 -3.90 35.66
CA GLU A 8 -25.59 -5.22 36.31
C GLU A 8 -26.90 -5.91 36.70
N ASN A 9 -28.06 -5.48 36.17
CA ASN A 9 -29.29 -6.25 36.39
C ASN A 9 -29.18 -7.61 35.69
N ASP A 10 -28.96 -8.65 36.50
CA ASP A 10 -28.45 -9.99 36.16
C ASP A 10 -29.55 -11.06 36.01
N SER A 11 -30.84 -10.70 36.06
CA SER A 11 -31.88 -11.69 35.75
C SER A 11 -31.84 -12.07 34.27
N GLU A 12 -32.06 -13.36 33.98
CA GLU A 12 -32.08 -13.88 32.61
C GLU A 12 -33.13 -13.16 31.74
N SER A 13 -34.32 -12.90 32.32
CA SER A 13 -35.37 -12.10 31.69
C SER A 13 -34.91 -10.68 31.35
N SER A 14 -34.17 -9.99 32.23
CA SER A 14 -33.66 -8.65 31.94
C SER A 14 -32.61 -8.65 30.82
N TRP A 15 -31.84 -9.73 30.69
CA TRP A 15 -30.88 -9.87 29.60
C TRP A 15 -31.55 -10.09 28.24
N GLU A 16 -32.59 -10.92 28.16
CA GLU A 16 -33.33 -11.10 26.89
C GLU A 16 -34.00 -9.80 26.42
N GLU A 17 -34.55 -9.00 27.34
CA GLU A 17 -35.07 -7.66 27.02
C GLU A 17 -33.97 -6.75 26.44
N LYS A 18 -32.77 -6.74 27.06
CA LYS A 18 -31.61 -5.99 26.58
C LYS A 18 -31.19 -6.44 25.17
N LYS A 19 -31.19 -7.75 24.87
CA LYS A 19 -30.90 -8.25 23.51
C LYS A 19 -31.91 -7.74 22.50
N VAL A 20 -33.21 -7.85 22.80
CA VAL A 20 -34.27 -7.37 21.90
C VAL A 20 -34.10 -5.88 21.63
N GLU A 21 -33.75 -5.07 22.65
CA GLU A 21 -33.47 -3.66 22.42
C GLU A 21 -32.24 -3.44 21.53
N ILE A 22 -31.13 -4.16 21.77
CA ILE A 22 -29.92 -4.09 20.93
C ILE A 22 -30.28 -4.39 19.48
N HIS A 23 -30.92 -5.53 19.20
CA HIS A 23 -31.34 -5.90 17.84
C HIS A 23 -32.29 -4.89 17.21
N ARG A 24 -33.24 -4.34 17.98
CA ARG A 24 -34.11 -3.28 17.49
C ARG A 24 -33.32 -2.03 17.10
N ARG A 25 -32.28 -1.66 17.85
CA ARG A 25 -31.43 -0.49 17.52
C ARG A 25 -30.55 -0.70 16.30
N PHE A 26 -30.07 -1.92 16.10
CA PHE A 26 -29.27 -2.30 14.94
C PHE A 26 -30.12 -2.91 13.81
N SER A 27 -31.44 -2.74 13.83
CA SER A 27 -32.33 -3.23 12.77
C SER A 27 -32.21 -2.48 11.44
N SER A 28 -31.74 -1.22 11.48
CA SER A 28 -31.49 -0.40 10.29
C SER A 28 -30.42 0.66 10.54
N ALA A 29 -29.78 1.15 9.48
CA ALA A 29 -28.84 2.26 9.54
C ALA A 29 -29.47 3.51 10.19
N SER A 30 -30.73 3.81 9.86
CA SER A 30 -31.48 4.96 10.41
C SER A 30 -31.65 4.89 11.94
N CYS A 31 -31.92 3.70 12.49
CA CYS A 31 -32.04 3.49 13.94
C CYS A 31 -30.72 3.76 14.66
N VAL A 32 -29.59 3.32 14.08
CA VAL A 32 -28.26 3.57 14.63
C VAL A 32 -27.92 5.06 14.52
N ASN A 33 -28.12 5.67 13.36
CA ASN A 33 -27.81 7.08 13.10
C ASN A 33 -28.51 8.02 14.08
N ARG A 34 -29.81 7.78 14.35
CA ARG A 34 -30.62 8.57 15.29
C ARG A 34 -30.01 8.63 16.70
N SER A 35 -29.22 7.64 17.09
CA SER A 35 -28.64 7.56 18.44
C SER A 35 -27.44 8.47 18.66
N PHE A 36 -26.85 9.02 17.59
CA PHE A 36 -25.59 9.75 17.62
C PHE A 36 -25.62 11.08 16.83
N LEU A 37 -26.81 11.62 16.58
CA LEU A 37 -26.98 12.91 15.91
C LEU A 37 -26.46 14.06 16.77
N ASP A 38 -25.87 15.08 16.12
CA ASP A 38 -25.51 16.33 16.78
C ASP A 38 -26.75 17.22 16.90
N HIS A 39 -27.44 17.11 18.04
CA HIS A 39 -28.62 17.93 18.36
C HIS A 39 -28.28 19.37 18.76
N ARG A 40 -26.99 19.73 18.91
CA ARG A 40 -26.62 21.10 19.29
C ARG A 40 -26.93 22.04 18.13
N LYS A 41 -27.79 23.04 18.38
CA LYS A 41 -28.16 24.07 17.38
C LYS A 41 -28.60 23.45 16.05
N ASP A 42 -29.35 22.35 16.10
CA ASP A 42 -29.94 21.73 14.90
C ASP A 42 -28.92 21.30 13.84
N LYS A 43 -27.68 21.05 14.25
CA LYS A 43 -26.57 20.67 13.36
C LYS A 43 -26.86 19.40 12.56
N HIS A 44 -27.58 18.44 13.12
CA HIS A 44 -27.97 17.23 12.40
C HIS A 44 -28.81 17.50 11.13
N PHE A 45 -29.55 18.62 11.05
CA PHE A 45 -30.27 19.03 9.83
C PHE A 45 -29.35 19.67 8.77
N GLN A 46 -28.08 19.93 9.10
CA GLN A 46 -27.10 20.57 8.20
C GLN A 46 -26.24 19.54 7.46
N THR A 47 -26.69 18.30 7.34
CA THR A 47 -25.91 17.26 6.66
C THR A 47 -25.66 17.60 5.20
N SER A 48 -24.39 17.53 4.82
CA SER A 48 -23.88 17.89 3.50
C SER A 48 -22.72 16.98 3.12
N SER A 49 -22.18 17.11 1.91
CA SER A 49 -21.10 16.26 1.40
C SER A 49 -19.80 16.38 2.23
N LYS A 50 -19.68 17.41 3.07
CA LYS A 50 -18.52 17.65 3.95
C LYS A 50 -18.85 17.56 5.44
N TYR A 51 -20.14 17.45 5.80
CA TYR A 51 -20.55 17.42 7.20
C TYR A 51 -21.62 16.36 7.43
N SER A 52 -21.32 15.37 8.27
CA SER A 52 -22.20 14.24 8.52
C SER A 52 -23.35 14.51 9.50
N GLY A 53 -23.29 15.59 10.29
CA GLY A 53 -24.30 15.87 11.32
C GLY A 53 -24.25 14.93 12.54
N LEU A 54 -23.16 14.16 12.71
CA LEU A 54 -22.95 13.27 13.85
C LEU A 54 -22.14 13.94 14.97
N ASP A 55 -22.45 13.59 16.22
CA ASP A 55 -21.56 13.83 17.35
C ASP A 55 -20.62 12.62 17.54
N LEU A 56 -19.51 12.62 16.78
CA LEU A 56 -18.50 11.55 16.85
C LEU A 56 -17.79 11.47 18.21
N LEU A 57 -17.69 12.59 18.95
CA LEU A 57 -17.10 12.58 20.30
C LEU A 57 -18.01 11.85 21.30
N PHE A 58 -19.31 12.10 21.21
CA PHE A 58 -20.31 11.38 21.98
C PHE A 58 -20.35 9.89 21.59
N ALA A 59 -20.35 9.58 20.29
CA ALA A 59 -20.30 8.20 19.80
C ALA A 59 -19.09 7.45 20.34
N LYS A 60 -17.90 8.04 20.26
CA LYS A 60 -16.67 7.51 20.83
C LYS A 60 -16.78 7.19 22.32
N LYS A 61 -17.30 8.13 23.12
CA LYS A 61 -17.49 7.91 24.57
C LYS A 61 -18.40 6.72 24.84
N LYS A 62 -19.52 6.64 24.12
CA LYS A 62 -20.51 5.59 24.30
C LYS A 62 -20.06 4.23 23.77
N PHE A 63 -19.36 4.17 22.66
CA PHE A 63 -18.74 2.93 22.19
C PHE A 63 -17.64 2.47 23.14
N LYS A 64 -16.85 3.37 23.74
CA LYS A 64 -15.90 3.00 24.80
C LYS A 64 -16.60 2.31 25.97
N GLU A 65 -17.71 2.86 26.47
CA GLU A 65 -18.49 2.24 27.56
C GLU A 65 -19.03 0.86 27.14
N LEU A 66 -19.54 0.74 25.91
CA LEU A 66 -20.09 -0.49 25.35
C LEU A 66 -19.06 -1.61 25.22
N VAL A 67 -17.88 -1.33 24.64
CA VAL A 67 -16.87 -2.38 24.34
C VAL A 67 -16.21 -2.98 25.58
N MET A 68 -16.35 -2.33 26.74
CA MET A 68 -15.85 -2.86 28.02
C MET A 68 -16.73 -3.99 28.57
N ASN A 69 -18.02 -4.02 28.20
CA ASN A 69 -18.91 -5.12 28.57
C ASN A 69 -18.92 -6.17 27.45
N LYS A 70 -18.24 -7.31 27.66
CA LYS A 70 -18.09 -8.37 26.64
C LYS A 70 -19.42 -9.00 26.21
N LYS A 71 -20.41 -9.07 27.11
CA LYS A 71 -21.73 -9.67 26.83
C LYS A 71 -22.52 -8.80 25.86
N VAL A 72 -22.59 -7.50 26.15
CA VAL A 72 -23.17 -6.46 25.26
C VAL A 72 -22.37 -6.37 23.96
N LEU A 73 -21.04 -6.33 24.09
CA LEU A 73 -20.02 -6.73 23.11
C LEU A 73 -20.56 -7.58 21.96
N LYS A 74 -20.64 -8.86 22.30
CA LYS A 74 -20.95 -9.95 21.40
C LYS A 74 -22.33 -9.80 20.76
N GLU A 75 -23.31 -9.31 21.52
CA GLU A 75 -24.68 -9.11 21.01
C GLU A 75 -24.72 -7.99 19.96
N VAL A 76 -24.00 -6.89 20.21
CA VAL A 76 -23.88 -5.77 19.28
C VAL A 76 -23.15 -6.19 18.00
N GLU A 77 -22.04 -6.93 18.11
CA GLU A 77 -21.37 -7.48 16.92
C GLU A 77 -22.31 -8.37 16.09
N THR A 78 -23.10 -9.21 16.76
CA THR A 78 -24.08 -10.09 16.11
C THR A 78 -25.16 -9.29 15.38
N ALA A 79 -25.76 -8.31 16.04
CA ALA A 79 -26.80 -7.47 15.43
C ALA A 79 -26.26 -6.63 14.26
N VAL A 80 -25.04 -6.10 14.38
CA VAL A 80 -24.39 -5.35 13.29
C VAL A 80 -24.07 -6.27 12.10
N LEU A 81 -23.58 -7.49 12.33
CA LEU A 81 -23.31 -8.46 11.26
C LEU A 81 -24.59 -8.86 10.52
N GLN A 82 -25.71 -9.02 11.24
CA GLN A 82 -27.02 -9.25 10.63
C GLN A 82 -27.48 -8.06 9.79
N LEU A 83 -27.33 -6.84 10.31
CA LEU A 83 -27.62 -5.63 9.55
C LEU A 83 -26.79 -5.57 8.27
N LEU A 84 -25.47 -5.75 8.36
CA LEU A 84 -24.55 -5.71 7.22
C LEU A 84 -24.80 -6.82 6.19
N SER A 85 -25.39 -7.94 6.59
CA SER A 85 -25.75 -9.04 5.69
C SER A 85 -27.12 -8.86 5.02
N SER A 86 -27.96 -7.95 5.52
CA SER A 86 -29.30 -7.71 4.98
C SER A 86 -29.23 -6.99 3.62
N HIS A 87 -30.16 -7.31 2.70
CA HIS A 87 -30.22 -6.67 1.38
C HIS A 87 -30.70 -5.20 1.45
N ASN A 88 -31.21 -4.77 2.60
CA ASN A 88 -31.70 -3.41 2.86
C ASN A 88 -30.62 -2.47 3.41
N THR A 89 -29.33 -2.81 3.28
CA THR A 89 -28.23 -1.96 3.77
C THR A 89 -28.01 -0.70 2.94
N ASN A 90 -28.65 -0.58 1.77
CA ASN A 90 -28.44 0.59 0.91
C ASN A 90 -28.95 1.84 1.65
N PRO A 91 -28.06 2.79 1.95
CA PRO A 91 -28.44 3.97 2.70
C PRO A 91 -29.43 4.79 1.86
N VAL A 92 -30.58 5.14 2.46
CA VAL A 92 -31.52 6.04 1.84
C VAL A 92 -31.00 7.46 2.02
N GLY A 93 -30.54 8.07 0.93
CA GLY A 93 -29.93 9.38 0.92
C GLY A 93 -28.61 9.45 1.71
N MET A 94 -28.02 10.64 1.73
CA MET A 94 -26.72 10.85 2.36
C MET A 94 -26.74 10.65 3.88
N GLU A 95 -27.89 10.87 4.54
CA GLU A 95 -28.01 10.69 5.99
C GLU A 95 -27.83 9.23 6.42
N GLY A 96 -28.23 8.27 5.57
CA GLY A 96 -28.02 6.85 5.82
C GLY A 96 -26.53 6.50 5.97
N LEU A 97 -25.65 7.19 5.24
CA LEU A 97 -24.21 6.95 5.23
C LEU A 97 -23.54 7.22 6.58
N ARG A 98 -24.18 8.00 7.47
CA ARG A 98 -23.67 8.28 8.83
C ARG A 98 -23.28 6.99 9.57
N PHE A 99 -23.98 5.90 9.28
CA PHE A 99 -23.75 4.58 9.85
C PHE A 99 -22.31 4.09 9.62
N TYR A 100 -21.74 4.36 8.45
CA TYR A 100 -20.39 3.93 8.10
C TYR A 100 -19.32 4.65 8.93
N LEU A 101 -19.52 5.93 9.29
CA LEU A 101 -18.62 6.63 10.21
C LEU A 101 -18.72 6.07 11.64
N LEU A 102 -19.94 5.72 12.07
CA LEU A 102 -20.19 5.13 13.39
C LEU A 102 -19.58 3.73 13.50
N LEU A 103 -19.69 2.90 12.46
CA LEU A 103 -19.04 1.58 12.43
C LEU A 103 -17.53 1.67 12.50
N ASN A 104 -16.93 2.66 11.84
CA ASN A 104 -15.48 2.87 11.91
C ASN A 104 -15.05 3.26 13.34
N GLU A 105 -15.81 4.13 14.02
CA GLU A 105 -15.55 4.46 15.43
C GLU A 105 -15.78 3.25 16.38
N LEU A 106 -16.81 2.42 16.12
CA LEU A 106 -17.04 1.19 16.88
C LEU A 106 -15.87 0.22 16.74
N LEU A 107 -15.44 -0.06 15.50
CA LEU A 107 -14.26 -0.89 15.23
C LEU A 107 -13.01 -0.31 15.89
N HIS A 108 -12.80 1.00 15.82
CA HIS A 108 -11.69 1.66 16.52
C HIS A 108 -11.72 1.38 18.03
N MET A 109 -12.88 1.47 18.68
CA MET A 109 -13.01 1.17 20.11
C MET A 109 -12.76 -0.32 20.40
N ILE A 110 -13.27 -1.23 19.57
CA ILE A 110 -13.05 -2.68 19.72
C ILE A 110 -11.55 -2.99 19.67
N GLN A 111 -10.87 -2.56 18.60
CA GLN A 111 -9.46 -2.87 18.40
C GLN A 111 -8.54 -2.18 19.40
N LYS A 112 -8.94 -1.02 19.93
CA LYS A 112 -8.20 -0.31 20.98
C LYS A 112 -8.22 -1.04 22.33
N HIS A 113 -9.32 -1.71 22.65
CA HIS A 113 -9.56 -2.29 23.98
C HIS A 113 -9.45 -3.81 24.04
N HIS A 114 -9.36 -4.50 22.89
CA HIS A 114 -9.21 -5.95 22.81
C HIS A 114 -7.91 -6.31 22.06
N ARG A 115 -7.10 -7.21 22.62
CA ARG A 115 -5.76 -7.56 22.10
C ARG A 115 -5.80 -8.27 20.73
N GLN A 116 -6.79 -9.12 20.51
CA GLN A 116 -6.98 -9.86 19.26
C GLN A 116 -8.46 -9.78 18.86
N PRO A 117 -8.88 -8.63 18.31
CA PRO A 117 -10.25 -8.44 17.88
C PRO A 117 -10.54 -9.32 16.67
N SER A 118 -11.74 -9.88 16.62
CA SER A 118 -12.21 -10.62 15.44
C SER A 118 -12.20 -9.72 14.20
N THR A 119 -11.70 -10.24 13.08
CA THR A 119 -11.70 -9.51 11.80
C THR A 119 -13.03 -9.61 11.07
N LYS A 120 -13.96 -10.48 11.51
CA LYS A 120 -15.25 -10.74 10.85
C LYS A 120 -16.06 -9.46 10.63
N LEU A 121 -16.18 -8.62 11.65
CA LEU A 121 -16.95 -7.37 11.54
C LEU A 121 -16.29 -6.39 10.56
N ALA A 122 -14.96 -6.28 10.57
CA ALA A 122 -14.24 -5.43 9.62
C ALA A 122 -14.39 -5.94 8.18
N VAL A 123 -14.33 -7.25 7.95
CA VAL A 123 -14.55 -7.86 6.62
C VAL A 123 -15.97 -7.61 6.11
N ALA A 124 -16.98 -7.86 6.95
CA ALA A 124 -18.38 -7.61 6.60
C ALA A 124 -18.62 -6.12 6.32
N PHE A 125 -18.01 -5.24 7.12
CA PHE A 125 -18.11 -3.80 6.94
C PHE A 125 -17.44 -3.34 5.63
N ALA A 126 -16.25 -3.85 5.32
CA ALA A 126 -15.58 -3.56 4.06
C ALA A 126 -16.42 -4.00 2.85
N ALA A 127 -17.01 -5.20 2.90
CA ALA A 127 -17.92 -5.67 1.85
C ALA A 127 -19.13 -4.75 1.70
N ALA A 128 -19.69 -4.24 2.80
CA ALA A 128 -20.80 -3.28 2.74
C ALA A 128 -20.41 -1.91 2.17
N VAL A 129 -19.15 -1.46 2.37
CA VAL A 129 -18.63 -0.25 1.70
C VAL A 129 -18.55 -0.48 0.18
N GLN A 130 -18.10 -1.65 -0.26
CA GLN A 130 -17.97 -1.97 -1.69
C GLN A 130 -19.32 -2.10 -2.42
N ARG A 131 -20.42 -2.31 -1.69
CA ARG A 131 -21.78 -2.29 -2.26
C ARG A 131 -22.38 -0.89 -2.42
N LEU A 132 -21.72 0.15 -1.90
CA LEU A 132 -22.20 1.52 -2.06
C LEU A 132 -22.13 1.98 -3.52
N SER A 133 -23.05 2.86 -3.92
CA SER A 133 -22.97 3.54 -5.21
C SER A 133 -21.76 4.49 -5.25
N ALA A 134 -21.33 4.85 -6.46
CA ALA A 134 -20.22 5.79 -6.65
C ALA A 134 -20.49 7.15 -5.96
N GLU A 135 -21.72 7.65 -6.02
CA GLU A 135 -22.14 8.90 -5.38
C GLU A 135 -22.07 8.80 -3.84
N SER A 136 -22.55 7.68 -3.30
CA SER A 136 -22.49 7.41 -1.86
C SER A 136 -21.06 7.33 -1.34
N LEU A 137 -20.18 6.71 -2.12
CA LEU A 137 -18.78 6.58 -1.81
C LEU A 137 -18.04 7.93 -1.89
N GLN A 138 -18.37 8.79 -2.85
CA GLN A 138 -17.85 10.15 -2.93
C GLN A 138 -18.24 10.99 -1.70
N ILE A 139 -19.47 10.84 -1.20
CA ILE A 139 -19.90 11.52 0.05
C ILE A 139 -19.08 11.01 1.24
N LEU A 140 -18.87 9.69 1.34
CA LEU A 140 -18.07 9.10 2.40
C LEU A 140 -16.60 9.55 2.35
N GLU A 141 -16.01 9.64 1.15
CA GLU A 141 -14.69 10.23 0.91
C GLU A 141 -14.63 11.71 1.34
N GLY A 142 -15.69 12.48 1.04
CA GLY A 142 -15.82 13.88 1.48
C GLY A 142 -15.83 14.02 3.00
N TRP A 143 -16.53 13.12 3.70
CA TRP A 143 -16.53 13.09 5.15
C TRP A 143 -15.20 12.64 5.74
N TRP A 144 -14.55 11.61 5.19
CA TRP A 144 -13.19 11.23 5.60
C TRP A 144 -12.20 12.37 5.42
N SER A 145 -12.31 13.11 4.32
CA SER A 145 -11.46 14.29 4.05
C SER A 145 -11.70 15.44 5.03
N SER A 146 -12.88 15.48 5.67
CA SER A 146 -13.28 16.51 6.63
C SER A 146 -12.98 16.13 8.08
N LEU A 147 -12.48 14.90 8.34
CA LEU A 147 -12.06 14.49 9.67
C LEU A 147 -10.77 15.20 10.09
N SER A 148 -10.55 15.32 11.40
CA SER A 148 -9.24 15.74 11.90
C SER A 148 -8.17 14.72 11.49
N ALA A 149 -6.94 15.18 11.21
CA ALA A 149 -5.80 14.31 10.92
C ALA A 149 -5.64 13.18 11.96
N SER A 150 -5.85 13.50 13.24
CA SER A 150 -5.76 12.54 14.34
C SER A 150 -6.85 11.46 14.32
N THR A 151 -8.04 11.78 13.80
CA THR A 151 -9.15 10.83 13.64
C THR A 151 -8.93 9.98 12.40
N MET A 152 -8.51 10.60 11.29
CA MET A 152 -8.22 9.89 10.05
C MET A 152 -7.14 8.84 10.24
N VAL A 153 -6.03 9.15 10.95
CA VAL A 153 -4.99 8.16 11.29
C VAL A 153 -5.56 6.98 12.08
N LYS A 154 -6.47 7.21 13.04
CA LYS A 154 -7.10 6.13 13.82
C LYS A 154 -7.97 5.24 12.95
N TYR A 155 -8.74 5.82 12.04
CA TYR A 155 -9.58 5.05 11.12
C TYR A 155 -8.75 4.29 10.08
N VAL A 156 -7.68 4.87 9.55
CA VAL A 156 -6.73 4.14 8.69
C VAL A 156 -6.13 2.96 9.46
N GLN A 157 -5.77 3.17 10.74
CA GLN A 157 -5.25 2.12 11.60
C GLN A 157 -6.24 0.97 11.81
N VAL A 158 -7.56 1.25 11.82
CA VAL A 158 -8.59 0.21 11.97
C VAL A 158 -8.50 -0.84 10.87
N TRP A 159 -8.44 -0.37 9.63
CA TRP A 159 -8.37 -1.23 8.46
C TRP A 159 -7.02 -1.91 8.33
N LYS A 160 -5.94 -1.21 8.65
CA LYS A 160 -4.59 -1.77 8.71
C LYS A 160 -4.48 -2.91 9.71
N GLN A 161 -5.05 -2.77 10.92
CA GLN A 161 -5.04 -3.83 11.93
C GLN A 161 -5.88 -5.04 11.51
N ALA A 162 -7.05 -4.81 10.90
CA ALA A 162 -7.85 -5.89 10.35
C ALA A 162 -7.10 -6.65 9.24
N LEU A 163 -6.47 -5.92 8.32
CA LEU A 163 -5.67 -6.47 7.25
C LEU A 163 -4.47 -7.26 7.80
N SER A 164 -3.68 -6.67 8.71
CA SER A 164 -2.58 -7.38 9.37
C SER A 164 -3.05 -8.62 10.12
N GLY A 165 -4.20 -8.58 10.80
CA GLY A 165 -4.78 -9.74 11.48
C GLY A 165 -5.07 -10.91 10.54
N ILE A 166 -5.51 -10.64 9.31
CA ILE A 166 -5.73 -11.67 8.28
C ILE A 166 -4.41 -12.12 7.66
N LEU A 167 -3.50 -11.18 7.37
CA LEU A 167 -2.23 -11.51 6.70
C LEU A 167 -1.19 -12.16 7.62
N SER A 168 -1.38 -12.12 8.93
CA SER A 168 -0.46 -12.73 9.91
C SER A 168 -0.74 -14.20 10.19
N SER A 169 -1.84 -14.78 9.69
CA SER A 169 -2.08 -16.22 9.81
C SER A 169 -1.19 -16.98 8.84
N GLU A 170 -0.48 -18.00 9.32
CA GLU A 170 0.37 -18.87 8.52
C GLU A 170 -0.22 -20.31 8.47
N PRO A 171 -0.47 -20.89 7.28
CA PRO A 171 -0.44 -20.22 5.97
C PRO A 171 -1.57 -19.19 5.84
N VAL A 172 -1.39 -18.16 5.01
CA VAL A 172 -2.46 -17.19 4.72
C VAL A 172 -3.61 -17.94 4.06
N PRO A 173 -4.84 -17.95 4.63
CA PRO A 173 -5.95 -18.69 4.05
C PRO A 173 -6.28 -18.14 2.65
N ARG A 174 -6.16 -19.00 1.63
CA ARG A 174 -6.38 -18.65 0.22
C ARG A 174 -7.74 -19.05 -0.33
N ASN A 175 -8.72 -19.31 0.53
CA ASN A 175 -10.07 -19.53 0.01
C ASN A 175 -10.63 -18.22 -0.56
N SER A 176 -11.55 -18.35 -1.54
CA SER A 176 -12.12 -17.20 -2.27
C SER A 176 -12.77 -16.17 -1.33
N GLU A 177 -13.39 -16.62 -0.24
CA GLU A 177 -14.02 -15.74 0.75
C GLU A 177 -13.01 -14.84 1.47
N VAL A 178 -11.90 -15.40 1.94
CA VAL A 178 -10.84 -14.64 2.63
C VAL A 178 -10.15 -13.69 1.66
N ILE A 179 -9.87 -14.12 0.43
CA ILE A 179 -9.29 -13.27 -0.61
C ILE A 179 -10.21 -12.09 -0.94
N SER A 180 -11.51 -12.34 -1.11
CA SER A 180 -12.52 -11.28 -1.32
C SER A 180 -12.57 -10.31 -0.14
N GLY A 181 -12.53 -10.83 1.10
CA GLY A 181 -12.45 -10.02 2.31
C GLY A 181 -11.21 -9.12 2.35
N VAL A 182 -10.03 -9.66 2.04
CA VAL A 182 -8.77 -8.89 1.94
C VAL A 182 -8.88 -7.82 0.86
N LYS A 183 -9.39 -8.16 -0.32
CA LYS A 183 -9.59 -7.20 -1.42
C LYS A 183 -10.50 -6.05 -1.01
N ASN A 184 -11.62 -6.34 -0.33
CA ASN A 184 -12.52 -5.30 0.16
C ASN A 184 -11.84 -4.37 1.16
N LEU A 185 -11.02 -4.90 2.08
CA LEU A 185 -10.23 -4.09 3.02
C LEU A 185 -9.23 -3.18 2.31
N LEU A 186 -8.52 -3.71 1.31
CA LEU A 186 -7.56 -2.96 0.49
C LEU A 186 -8.24 -1.81 -0.26
N LEU A 187 -9.42 -2.06 -0.84
CA LEU A 187 -10.20 -1.03 -1.55
C LEU A 187 -10.67 0.07 -0.61
N VAL A 188 -11.12 -0.25 0.61
CA VAL A 188 -11.47 0.79 1.59
C VAL A 188 -10.26 1.67 1.94
N LEU A 189 -9.09 1.05 2.17
CA LEU A 189 -7.84 1.78 2.40
C LEU A 189 -7.49 2.68 1.20
N GLN A 190 -7.73 2.21 -0.02
CA GLN A 190 -7.51 2.97 -1.25
C GLN A 190 -8.45 4.19 -1.33
N HIS A 191 -9.74 4.05 -1.02
CA HIS A 191 -10.65 5.21 -0.97
C HIS A 191 -10.22 6.23 0.09
N MET A 192 -9.82 5.76 1.27
CA MET A 192 -9.28 6.64 2.32
C MET A 192 -7.98 7.34 1.89
N TYR A 193 -7.13 6.67 1.11
CA TYR A 193 -5.90 7.24 0.56
C TYR A 193 -6.21 8.31 -0.49
N HIS A 194 -7.14 8.04 -1.42
CA HIS A 194 -7.59 9.02 -2.40
C HIS A 194 -8.25 10.24 -1.76
N ALA A 195 -9.11 10.04 -0.75
CA ALA A 195 -9.69 11.12 0.05
C ALA A 195 -8.59 12.01 0.65
N ASN A 196 -7.57 11.41 1.28
CA ASN A 196 -6.46 12.16 1.85
C ASN A 196 -5.62 12.91 0.81
N ASN A 197 -5.44 12.36 -0.40
CA ASN A 197 -4.69 13.04 -1.47
C ASN A 197 -5.39 14.28 -2.03
N ARG A 198 -6.70 14.44 -1.78
CA ARG A 198 -7.45 15.66 -2.13
C ARG A 198 -7.29 16.78 -1.08
N ILE A 199 -6.71 16.48 0.10
CA ILE A 199 -6.50 17.45 1.17
C ILE A 199 -5.19 18.20 0.94
N THR A 200 -5.22 19.53 1.08
CA THR A 200 -4.04 20.39 1.04
C THR A 200 -3.65 20.89 2.43
N GLY A 201 -2.36 21.16 2.64
CA GLY A 201 -1.86 21.73 3.89
C GLY A 201 -1.81 20.77 5.08
N ARG A 202 -1.88 21.33 6.30
CA ARG A 202 -1.58 20.63 7.57
C ARG A 202 -2.58 19.55 7.99
N GLN A 203 -3.75 19.48 7.32
CA GLN A 203 -4.77 18.46 7.61
C GLN A 203 -4.48 17.12 6.92
N ARG A 204 -3.66 17.11 5.86
CA ARG A 204 -3.27 15.89 5.14
C ARG A 204 -2.40 15.02 6.04
N ILE A 205 -2.74 13.74 6.14
CA ILE A 205 -1.94 12.76 6.87
C ILE A 205 -0.79 12.25 5.98
N PRO A 206 0.40 11.96 6.54
CA PRO A 206 1.55 11.53 5.76
C PRO A 206 1.36 10.12 5.20
N GLU A 207 1.97 9.80 4.05
CA GLU A 207 1.83 8.49 3.40
C GLU A 207 2.21 7.31 4.29
N LYS A 208 3.22 7.49 5.16
CA LYS A 208 3.63 6.49 6.17
C LYS A 208 2.51 6.06 7.12
N ALA A 209 1.44 6.84 7.25
CA ALA A 209 0.28 6.43 8.04
C ALA A 209 -0.43 5.20 7.42
N TYR A 210 -0.38 5.06 6.09
CA TYR A 210 -0.97 3.94 5.37
C TYR A 210 -0.05 2.72 5.27
N SER A 211 1.26 2.91 5.34
CA SER A 211 2.22 1.82 5.13
C SER A 211 2.15 0.72 6.19
N LEU A 212 2.31 -0.52 5.73
CA LEU A 212 2.34 -1.77 6.46
C LEU A 212 3.65 -2.50 6.16
N GLY A 213 4.20 -3.15 7.18
CA GLY A 213 5.24 -4.15 6.99
C GLY A 213 4.59 -5.44 6.49
N ILE A 214 4.96 -5.87 5.30
CA ILE A 214 4.42 -7.09 4.67
C ILE A 214 5.46 -8.21 4.80
N ASN A 215 5.01 -9.42 5.15
CA ASN A 215 5.86 -10.61 5.26
C ASN A 215 6.53 -10.92 3.91
N GLN A 216 7.80 -11.34 3.96
CA GLN A 216 8.61 -11.67 2.79
C GLN A 216 7.99 -12.78 1.92
N GLU A 217 7.45 -13.85 2.51
CA GLU A 217 6.84 -14.94 1.75
C GLU A 217 5.58 -14.47 1.03
N LEU A 218 4.74 -13.67 1.69
CA LEU A 218 3.58 -13.07 1.04
C LEU A 218 3.99 -12.17 -0.14
N LEU A 219 5.03 -11.34 0.03
CA LEU A 219 5.54 -10.51 -1.08
C LEU A 219 6.08 -11.34 -2.24
N ARG A 220 6.75 -12.45 -1.93
CA ARG A 220 7.30 -13.37 -2.92
C ARG A 220 6.19 -14.04 -3.73
N GLU A 221 5.17 -14.55 -3.05
CA GLU A 221 4.01 -15.16 -3.68
C GLU A 221 3.24 -14.16 -4.54
N ASP A 222 3.01 -12.95 -4.03
CA ASP A 222 2.30 -11.89 -4.74
C ASP A 222 3.08 -11.44 -5.98
N LEU A 223 4.41 -11.34 -5.88
CA LEU A 223 5.28 -11.03 -7.02
C LEU A 223 5.27 -12.13 -8.07
N ASN A 224 5.23 -13.41 -7.67
CA ASN A 224 5.09 -14.53 -8.61
C ASN A 224 3.80 -14.40 -9.42
N LEU A 225 2.65 -14.15 -8.75
CA LEU A 225 1.37 -13.94 -9.42
C LEU A 225 1.41 -12.74 -10.37
N TRP A 226 1.98 -11.63 -9.92
CA TRP A 226 2.14 -10.43 -10.77
C TRP A 226 2.98 -10.70 -12.02
N ARG A 227 4.07 -11.47 -11.92
CA ARG A 227 4.93 -11.83 -13.06
C ARG A 227 4.24 -12.81 -14.01
N LEU A 228 3.56 -13.83 -13.47
CA LEU A 228 2.79 -14.80 -14.27
C LEU A 228 1.70 -14.12 -15.09
N HIS A 229 0.94 -13.21 -14.48
CA HIS A 229 -0.11 -12.44 -15.18
C HIS A 229 0.45 -11.54 -16.29
N LYS A 230 1.72 -11.12 -16.19
CA LYS A 230 2.37 -10.30 -17.22
C LYS A 230 2.87 -11.13 -18.41
N THR A 231 3.27 -12.38 -18.18
CA THR A 231 3.89 -13.24 -19.20
C THR A 231 2.92 -14.21 -19.85
N GLN A 232 1.88 -14.66 -19.15
CA GLN A 232 0.89 -15.60 -19.67
C GLN A 232 -0.43 -14.87 -19.90
N SER A 233 -0.94 -14.89 -21.15
CA SER A 233 -2.31 -14.45 -21.48
C SER A 233 -3.38 -15.47 -21.03
N MET A 234 -3.09 -16.25 -19.99
CA MET A 234 -4.05 -17.19 -19.43
C MET A 234 -4.86 -16.49 -18.37
N ASP A 235 -6.16 -16.81 -18.33
CA ASP A 235 -7.14 -16.33 -17.37
C ASP A 235 -6.85 -16.98 -16.00
N ILE A 236 -5.73 -16.61 -15.39
CA ILE A 236 -5.41 -17.02 -14.03
C ILE A 236 -6.37 -16.24 -13.12
N ASN A 237 -7.36 -16.93 -12.56
CA ASN A 237 -8.33 -16.36 -11.62
C ASN A 237 -7.70 -15.72 -10.38
N GLU A 238 -6.41 -15.98 -10.12
CA GLU A 238 -5.64 -15.40 -9.02
C GLU A 238 -4.87 -14.14 -9.46
N GLN A 239 -5.22 -13.00 -8.88
CA GLN A 239 -4.52 -11.73 -9.08
C GLN A 239 -3.61 -11.39 -7.91
N PRO A 240 -2.51 -10.66 -8.14
CA PRO A 240 -1.70 -10.12 -7.04
C PRO A 240 -2.55 -9.18 -6.18
N LEU A 241 -2.49 -9.34 -4.87
CA LEU A 241 -3.26 -8.60 -3.89
C LEU A 241 -2.56 -7.33 -3.44
N ILE A 242 -1.31 -7.42 -2.97
CA ILE A 242 -0.61 -6.31 -2.31
C ILE A 242 0.07 -5.38 -3.32
N LEU A 243 0.66 -5.93 -4.37
CA LEU A 243 1.40 -5.17 -5.39
C LEU A 243 0.51 -4.23 -6.21
N GLN A 244 -0.81 -4.42 -6.19
CA GLN A 244 -1.78 -3.48 -6.77
C GLN A 244 -1.98 -2.22 -5.91
N PHE A 245 -1.53 -2.22 -4.64
CA PHE A 245 -1.70 -1.14 -3.69
C PHE A 245 -0.36 -0.67 -3.10
N PRO A 246 0.57 -0.13 -3.92
CA PRO A 246 1.94 0.21 -3.49
C PRO A 246 2.01 1.29 -2.40
N PHE A 247 0.95 2.07 -2.18
CA PHE A 247 0.89 3.04 -1.07
C PHE A 247 0.85 2.37 0.31
N LEU A 248 0.44 1.09 0.38
CA LEU A 248 0.43 0.30 1.61
C LEU A 248 1.78 -0.33 1.93
N MET A 249 2.73 -0.36 0.99
CA MET A 249 4.03 -0.97 1.25
C MET A 249 4.96 0.04 1.91
N ASP A 250 5.56 -0.35 3.03
CA ASP A 250 6.67 0.42 3.60
C ASP A 250 7.92 0.37 2.69
N LEU A 251 8.92 1.20 3.00
CA LEU A 251 10.15 1.26 2.18
C LEU A 251 10.87 -0.09 2.14
N LYS A 252 10.86 -0.85 3.25
CA LYS A 252 11.51 -2.16 3.35
C LYS A 252 10.84 -3.16 2.42
N SER A 253 9.50 -3.26 2.45
CA SER A 253 8.72 -4.13 1.57
C SER A 253 8.89 -3.73 0.10
N LYS A 254 8.89 -2.43 -0.23
CA LYS A 254 9.14 -1.95 -1.61
C LYS A 254 10.52 -2.37 -2.11
N LYS A 255 11.56 -2.14 -1.31
CA LYS A 255 12.93 -2.55 -1.65
C LYS A 255 13.03 -4.06 -1.82
N MET A 256 12.47 -4.83 -0.89
CA MET A 256 12.51 -6.28 -0.94
C MET A 256 11.83 -6.83 -2.21
N THR A 257 10.64 -6.34 -2.57
CA THR A 257 9.97 -6.70 -3.83
C THR A 257 10.82 -6.34 -5.04
N PHE A 258 11.42 -5.14 -5.04
CA PHE A 258 12.28 -4.70 -6.12
C PHE A 258 13.51 -5.60 -6.29
N ASP A 259 14.20 -5.90 -5.19
CA ASP A 259 15.40 -6.75 -5.15
C ASP A 259 15.06 -8.18 -5.63
N MET A 260 13.93 -8.74 -5.17
CA MET A 260 13.45 -10.05 -5.63
C MET A 260 13.15 -10.07 -7.14
N ASN A 261 12.41 -9.08 -7.64
CA ASN A 261 12.06 -8.99 -9.05
C ASN A 261 13.30 -8.79 -9.94
N SER A 262 14.26 -7.99 -9.49
CA SER A 262 15.55 -7.77 -10.15
C SER A 262 16.35 -9.08 -10.22
N LYS A 263 16.48 -9.79 -9.10
CA LYS A 263 17.18 -11.08 -9.03
C LYS A 263 16.56 -12.13 -9.96
N TRP A 264 15.23 -12.24 -9.98
CA TRP A 264 14.56 -13.19 -10.87
C TRP A 264 14.74 -12.84 -12.34
N THR A 265 14.67 -11.55 -12.68
CA THR A 265 14.94 -11.07 -14.05
C THR A 265 16.37 -11.41 -14.48
N GLN A 266 17.34 -11.26 -13.59
CA GLN A 266 18.72 -11.66 -13.84
C GLN A 266 18.87 -13.17 -14.07
N ILE A 267 18.24 -14.00 -13.23
CA ILE A 267 18.24 -15.46 -13.36
C ILE A 267 17.62 -15.89 -14.70
N GLU A 268 16.50 -15.29 -15.10
CA GLU A 268 15.84 -15.61 -16.38
C GLU A 268 16.75 -15.30 -17.58
N HIS A 269 17.44 -14.17 -17.56
CA HIS A 269 18.37 -13.79 -18.61
C HIS A 269 19.67 -14.62 -18.61
N GLN A 270 20.07 -15.17 -17.46
CA GLN A 270 21.12 -16.18 -17.37
C GLN A 270 20.65 -17.56 -17.87
N GLN A 271 19.41 -17.96 -17.58
CA GLN A 271 18.87 -19.26 -17.97
C GLN A 271 18.49 -19.33 -19.45
N THR A 272 18.05 -18.23 -20.05
CA THR A 272 17.84 -18.13 -21.51
C THR A 272 19.12 -18.47 -22.30
N PHE A 273 20.28 -18.40 -21.65
CA PHE A 273 21.59 -18.76 -22.22
C PHE A 273 21.89 -20.27 -22.16
N MET A 274 21.24 -21.03 -21.27
CA MET A 274 21.40 -22.48 -21.16
C MET A 274 20.25 -23.17 -21.91
N PRO A 275 20.44 -23.64 -23.16
CA PRO A 275 19.38 -24.32 -23.88
C PRO A 275 19.03 -25.65 -23.19
N PRO A 276 17.75 -26.09 -23.26
CA PRO A 276 17.40 -27.47 -22.99
C PRO A 276 18.24 -28.40 -23.87
N LEU A 277 18.74 -29.47 -23.27
CA LEU A 277 19.65 -30.47 -23.84
C LEU A 277 19.58 -30.57 -25.39
N GLY A 278 20.63 -30.09 -26.09
CA GLY A 278 20.83 -30.35 -27.52
C GLY A 278 20.73 -29.16 -28.48
N TRP A 279 20.39 -27.94 -28.05
CA TRP A 279 20.47 -26.75 -28.91
C TRP A 279 21.76 -25.95 -28.70
N VAL A 280 22.24 -25.30 -29.77
CA VAL A 280 23.44 -24.45 -29.75
C VAL A 280 23.17 -23.26 -28.82
N ALA A 281 24.04 -23.06 -27.82
CA ALA A 281 23.98 -21.89 -26.96
C ALA A 281 24.04 -20.61 -27.81
N CYS A 282 23.08 -19.69 -27.62
CA CYS A 282 23.15 -18.37 -28.23
C CYS A 282 24.49 -17.72 -27.86
N CYS A 283 25.23 -17.17 -28.83
CA CYS A 283 26.57 -16.61 -28.62
C CYS A 283 26.53 -15.32 -27.75
N GLY A 284 26.89 -15.40 -26.47
CA GLY A 284 26.97 -14.26 -25.54
C GLY A 284 27.53 -14.65 -24.18
N SER A 285 27.73 -13.71 -23.24
CA SER A 285 28.06 -14.04 -21.85
C SER A 285 26.77 -14.14 -21.01
N PRO A 286 26.69 -15.03 -19.99
CA PRO A 286 25.61 -15.00 -19.00
C PRO A 286 25.65 -13.76 -18.11
N PHE A 287 26.74 -13.00 -18.16
CA PHE A 287 26.93 -11.75 -17.43
C PHE A 287 26.89 -10.55 -18.36
N PHE A 288 26.62 -9.37 -17.79
CA PHE A 288 26.94 -8.12 -18.44
C PHE A 288 28.36 -7.74 -18.05
N GLU A 289 29.29 -7.86 -18.99
CA GLU A 289 30.71 -7.66 -18.73
C GLU A 289 31.17 -6.28 -19.18
N LEU A 290 31.77 -5.52 -18.26
CA LEU A 290 32.48 -4.29 -18.57
C LEU A 290 33.99 -4.51 -18.41
N LYS A 291 34.75 -4.30 -19.49
CA LYS A 291 36.22 -4.47 -19.51
C LYS A 291 36.87 -3.10 -19.59
N LEU A 292 37.14 -2.50 -18.45
CA LEU A 292 37.47 -1.08 -18.33
C LEU A 292 38.96 -0.88 -18.03
N LYS A 293 39.48 0.30 -18.40
CA LYS A 293 40.81 0.76 -17.99
C LYS A 293 40.64 1.86 -16.95
N ARG A 294 41.41 1.81 -15.86
CA ARG A 294 41.29 2.82 -14.79
C ARG A 294 41.62 4.22 -15.27
N ALA A 295 42.58 4.34 -16.19
CA ALA A 295 43.01 5.62 -16.77
C ALA A 295 41.97 6.30 -17.67
N SER A 296 40.95 5.57 -18.13
CA SER A 296 39.92 6.07 -19.05
C SER A 296 38.53 5.56 -18.65
N LEU A 297 38.24 5.60 -17.35
CA LEU A 297 37.08 4.94 -16.75
C LEU A 297 35.77 5.52 -17.30
N LEU A 298 35.59 6.84 -17.25
CA LEU A 298 34.38 7.51 -17.76
C LEU A 298 34.12 7.17 -19.23
N GLU A 299 35.06 7.49 -20.12
CA GLU A 299 34.90 7.29 -21.57
C GLU A 299 34.67 5.81 -21.92
N GLY A 300 35.49 4.90 -21.36
CA GLY A 300 35.38 3.47 -21.62
C GLY A 300 34.05 2.88 -21.15
N THR A 301 33.53 3.36 -20.02
CA THR A 301 32.22 2.95 -19.51
C THR A 301 31.13 3.33 -20.50
N PHE A 302 31.06 4.60 -20.90
CA PHE A 302 30.01 5.07 -21.79
C PHE A 302 30.08 4.43 -23.18
N GLN A 303 31.27 4.19 -23.71
CA GLN A 303 31.45 3.48 -24.96
C GLN A 303 30.88 2.06 -24.90
N GLN A 304 31.13 1.32 -23.82
CA GLN A 304 30.63 -0.05 -23.65
C GLN A 304 29.15 -0.11 -23.35
N LEU A 305 28.62 0.80 -22.52
CA LEU A 305 27.18 0.95 -22.34
C LEU A 305 26.50 1.26 -23.68
N ALA A 306 27.07 2.14 -24.51
CA ALA A 306 26.52 2.48 -25.83
C ALA A 306 26.49 1.30 -26.81
N ALA A 307 27.46 0.40 -26.72
CA ALA A 307 27.52 -0.80 -27.56
C ALA A 307 26.69 -1.98 -27.04
N ALA A 308 26.26 -1.96 -25.76
CA ALA A 308 25.58 -3.08 -25.12
C ALA A 308 24.16 -3.29 -25.67
N HIS A 309 23.75 -4.55 -25.83
CA HIS A 309 22.38 -4.87 -26.23
C HIS A 309 21.41 -4.66 -25.06
N LEU A 310 20.16 -4.30 -25.35
CA LEU A 310 19.15 -3.99 -24.32
C LEU A 310 18.90 -5.15 -23.32
N SER A 311 19.11 -6.39 -23.75
CA SER A 311 19.00 -7.55 -22.86
C SER A 311 20.15 -7.68 -21.87
N ASP A 312 21.32 -7.13 -22.19
CA ASP A 312 22.51 -7.29 -21.35
C ASP A 312 22.36 -6.50 -20.04
N TYR A 313 21.69 -5.35 -20.07
CA TYR A 313 21.35 -4.57 -18.87
C TYR A 313 20.53 -5.33 -17.83
N LYS A 314 19.91 -6.45 -18.22
CA LYS A 314 19.14 -7.31 -17.32
C LYS A 314 19.93 -8.48 -16.75
N LYS A 315 21.19 -8.68 -17.18
CA LYS A 315 22.10 -9.71 -16.67
C LYS A 315 22.88 -9.18 -15.45
N PRO A 316 23.42 -10.05 -14.57
CA PRO A 316 24.30 -9.61 -13.51
C PRO A 316 25.57 -8.94 -14.07
N LEU A 317 25.91 -7.77 -13.53
CA LEU A 317 27.09 -6.99 -13.91
C LEU A 317 28.38 -7.60 -13.34
N VAL A 318 29.38 -7.77 -14.20
CA VAL A 318 30.77 -8.11 -13.85
C VAL A 318 31.68 -7.04 -14.44
N VAL A 319 32.65 -6.58 -13.64
CA VAL A 319 33.60 -5.54 -14.06
C VAL A 319 35.02 -6.09 -13.98
N TYR A 320 35.79 -5.86 -15.02
CA TYR A 320 37.21 -6.16 -15.13
C TYR A 320 38.00 -4.85 -15.29
N PHE A 321 39.15 -4.75 -14.63
CA PHE A 321 40.03 -3.58 -14.72
C PHE A 321 41.38 -3.97 -15.29
N ASP A 322 41.89 -3.17 -16.23
CA ASP A 322 43.27 -3.25 -16.73
C ASP A 322 43.67 -4.67 -17.16
N GLU A 323 42.74 -5.36 -17.83
CA GLU A 323 42.87 -6.75 -18.32
C GLU A 323 42.99 -7.83 -17.23
N ASP A 324 42.79 -7.49 -15.96
CA ASP A 324 42.65 -8.47 -14.88
C ASP A 324 41.30 -9.19 -14.96
N LEU A 325 41.35 -10.50 -15.21
CA LEU A 325 40.18 -11.38 -15.37
C LEU A 325 39.59 -11.87 -14.03
N LYS A 326 40.04 -11.32 -12.90
CA LYS A 326 39.52 -11.69 -11.59
C LYS A 326 38.07 -11.20 -11.40
N VAL A 327 37.15 -12.14 -11.19
CA VAL A 327 35.75 -11.82 -10.86
C VAL A 327 35.62 -11.55 -9.36
N THR A 328 35.42 -10.29 -8.99
CA THR A 328 35.21 -9.89 -7.59
C THR A 328 34.12 -8.83 -7.45
N ASP A 329 33.39 -8.88 -6.34
CA ASP A 329 32.48 -7.78 -5.97
C ASP A 329 33.23 -6.49 -5.63
N VAL A 330 34.53 -6.57 -5.32
CA VAL A 330 35.39 -5.40 -5.08
C VAL A 330 35.46 -4.54 -6.33
N TYR A 331 35.73 -5.12 -7.51
CA TYR A 331 35.79 -4.36 -8.77
C TYR A 331 34.47 -3.70 -9.13
N LYS A 332 33.35 -4.36 -8.84
CA LYS A 332 32.03 -3.74 -9.03
C LYS A 332 31.81 -2.53 -8.12
N ARG A 333 32.23 -2.61 -6.84
CA ARG A 333 32.13 -1.49 -5.89
C ARG A 333 33.06 -0.35 -6.25
N ASP A 334 34.30 -0.66 -6.61
CA ASP A 334 35.30 0.32 -7.05
C ASP A 334 34.84 1.02 -8.32
N PHE A 335 34.26 0.28 -9.27
CA PHE A 335 33.68 0.84 -10.47
C PHE A 335 32.65 1.93 -10.16
N PHE A 336 31.64 1.63 -9.34
CA PHE A 336 30.63 2.63 -8.99
C PHE A 336 31.22 3.81 -8.20
N HIS A 337 32.16 3.55 -7.29
CA HIS A 337 32.80 4.59 -6.49
C HIS A 337 33.56 5.60 -7.35
N HIS A 338 34.46 5.13 -8.21
CA HIS A 338 35.32 5.98 -9.03
C HIS A 338 34.54 6.60 -10.20
N LEU A 339 33.65 5.84 -10.85
CA LEU A 339 32.81 6.38 -11.92
C LEU A 339 31.98 7.55 -11.43
N PHE A 340 31.40 7.45 -10.23
CA PHE A 340 30.60 8.54 -9.67
C PHE A 340 31.43 9.78 -9.38
N GLN A 341 32.62 9.62 -8.81
CA GLN A 341 33.55 10.73 -8.57
C GLN A 341 33.90 11.46 -9.88
N GLU A 342 34.23 10.71 -10.93
CA GLU A 342 34.49 11.30 -12.25
C GLU A 342 33.24 11.97 -12.82
N MET A 343 32.06 11.35 -12.70
CA MET A 343 30.79 11.91 -13.18
C MET A 343 30.41 13.21 -12.47
N VAL A 344 30.65 13.36 -11.17
CA VAL A 344 30.31 14.57 -10.41
C VAL A 344 31.43 15.62 -10.40
N SER A 345 32.58 15.31 -10.98
CA SER A 345 33.69 16.26 -11.09
C SER A 345 33.30 17.50 -11.90
N ALA A 346 33.93 18.64 -11.61
CA ALA A 346 33.72 19.86 -12.39
C ALA A 346 34.13 19.68 -13.87
N GLU A 347 35.12 18.81 -14.13
CA GLU A 347 35.63 18.51 -15.46
C GLU A 347 34.62 17.79 -16.35
N SER A 348 33.78 16.93 -15.77
CA SER A 348 32.75 16.21 -16.52
C SER A 348 31.65 17.15 -17.05
N GLY A 349 31.38 18.23 -16.32
CA GLY A 349 30.30 19.18 -16.59
C GLY A 349 28.89 18.55 -16.54
N MET A 350 28.73 17.32 -16.04
CA MET A 350 27.47 16.57 -16.10
C MET A 350 26.44 17.05 -15.07
N PHE A 351 26.92 17.45 -13.89
CA PHE A 351 26.08 17.90 -12.78
C PHE A 351 26.44 19.33 -12.37
N MET A 352 25.43 20.05 -11.92
CA MET A 352 25.54 21.32 -11.19
C MET A 352 25.08 21.08 -9.76
N PHE A 353 25.66 21.81 -8.82
CA PHE A 353 25.29 21.72 -7.42
C PHE A 353 24.57 22.99 -6.98
N ASN A 354 23.68 22.86 -5.99
CA ASN A 354 23.10 24.03 -5.31
C ASN A 354 24.18 24.75 -4.49
N ASP A 355 23.90 25.98 -4.04
CA ASP A 355 24.88 26.82 -3.32
C ASP A 355 25.50 26.14 -2.08
N SER A 356 24.76 25.23 -1.44
CA SER A 356 25.24 24.46 -0.28
C SER A 356 25.95 23.15 -0.63
N ASN A 357 26.13 22.82 -1.91
CA ASN A 357 26.73 21.58 -2.43
C ASN A 357 26.10 20.28 -1.91
N THR A 358 24.84 20.31 -1.49
CA THR A 358 24.12 19.15 -0.94
C THR A 358 23.22 18.47 -1.96
N LEU A 359 22.87 19.16 -3.05
CA LEU A 359 21.96 18.66 -4.09
C LEU A 359 22.64 18.79 -5.44
N ALA A 360 22.67 17.69 -6.18
CA ALA A 360 23.12 17.65 -7.57
C ALA A 360 21.92 17.73 -8.52
N TRP A 361 22.06 18.48 -9.60
CA TRP A 361 21.10 18.57 -10.70
C TRP A 361 21.82 18.43 -12.04
N PHE A 362 21.11 18.01 -13.08
CA PHE A 362 21.72 17.95 -14.41
C PHE A 362 22.08 19.34 -14.92
N SER A 363 23.28 19.45 -15.48
CA SER A 363 23.75 20.71 -16.09
C SER A 363 22.94 21.06 -17.33
N SER A 364 22.52 22.33 -17.44
CA SER A 364 21.94 22.87 -18.67
C SER A 364 23.00 23.21 -19.72
N ARG A 365 24.28 23.21 -19.33
CA ARG A 365 25.43 23.47 -20.21
C ARG A 365 25.94 22.14 -20.73
N VAL A 366 25.41 21.73 -21.89
CA VAL A 366 25.79 20.49 -22.55
C VAL A 366 27.12 20.71 -23.27
N SER A 367 28.20 20.06 -22.84
CA SER A 367 29.45 20.02 -23.62
C SER A 367 29.25 19.18 -24.90
N LYS A 368 30.04 19.40 -25.96
CA LYS A 368 29.91 18.64 -27.22
C LYS A 368 30.02 17.13 -27.01
N THR A 369 30.86 16.68 -26.06
CA THR A 369 31.00 15.28 -25.66
C THR A 369 29.65 14.75 -25.15
N LEU A 370 28.96 15.48 -24.27
CA LEU A 370 27.66 15.14 -23.65
C LEU A 370 26.47 14.95 -24.63
N THR A 371 26.55 15.44 -25.87
CA THR A 371 25.45 15.32 -26.86
C THR A 371 25.15 13.86 -27.24
N THR A 372 26.16 12.99 -27.24
CA THR A 372 26.00 11.54 -27.43
C THR A 372 25.35 10.87 -26.20
N TYR A 373 25.65 11.40 -25.01
CA TYR A 373 25.22 10.88 -23.71
C TYR A 373 23.73 11.14 -23.48
N TRP A 374 23.23 12.31 -23.87
CA TRP A 374 21.80 12.64 -23.77
C TRP A 374 20.93 11.90 -24.80
N LYS A 375 21.48 11.55 -25.97
CA LYS A 375 20.78 10.73 -26.99
C LYS A 375 20.50 9.31 -26.51
N MET A 376 21.40 8.70 -25.73
CA MET A 376 21.13 7.41 -25.08
C MET A 376 19.97 7.50 -24.08
N HIS A 377 19.90 8.61 -23.34
CA HIS A 377 18.86 8.88 -22.35
C HIS A 377 17.46 9.15 -22.95
N SER A 378 17.39 9.55 -24.22
CA SER A 378 16.14 9.91 -24.92
C SER A 378 15.60 8.80 -25.82
N ASN A 379 16.45 7.90 -26.34
CA ASN A 379 16.02 6.73 -27.13
C ASN A 379 15.81 5.45 -26.31
N HIS A 380 16.39 5.35 -25.11
CA HIS A 380 16.27 4.15 -24.28
C HIS A 380 15.66 4.49 -22.92
N ARG A 381 14.65 3.71 -22.52
CA ARG A 381 14.03 3.74 -21.17
C ARG A 381 14.97 3.16 -20.11
N LEU A 382 16.25 3.55 -20.12
CA LEU A 382 17.25 3.23 -19.12
C LEU A 382 17.96 4.54 -18.80
N LYS A 383 17.58 5.15 -17.69
CA LYS A 383 18.29 6.30 -17.17
C LYS A 383 19.58 5.77 -16.56
N ILE A 384 20.73 6.38 -16.80
CA ILE A 384 21.98 6.03 -16.10
C ILE A 384 21.80 6.15 -14.57
N CYS A 385 20.86 7.00 -14.12
CA CYS A 385 20.40 7.05 -12.74
C CYS A 385 19.72 5.76 -12.24
N ASP A 386 19.12 4.95 -13.12
CA ASP A 386 18.55 3.66 -12.75
C ASP A 386 19.65 2.66 -12.34
N ILE A 387 20.83 2.71 -12.98
CA ILE A 387 21.97 1.84 -12.62
C ILE A 387 22.53 2.21 -11.24
N TYR A 388 22.58 3.50 -10.92
CA TYR A 388 23.14 4.01 -9.65
C TYR A 388 22.18 3.85 -8.46
N TRP A 389 20.87 4.06 -8.66
CA TRP A 389 19.87 3.84 -7.62
C TRP A 389 19.67 2.35 -7.26
N ILE A 390 19.94 1.43 -8.20
CA ILE A 390 19.84 -0.01 -7.98
C ILE A 390 21.04 -0.59 -7.22
N SER A 391 22.19 0.09 -7.24
CA SER A 391 23.44 -0.40 -6.65
C SER A 391 23.80 0.26 -5.30
N CYS A 392 23.19 1.40 -4.95
CA CYS A 392 23.39 2.08 -3.67
C CYS A 392 22.29 1.86 -2.62
N LEU A 393 21.31 0.98 -2.87
CA LEU A 393 20.36 0.46 -1.88
C LEU A 393 20.64 -1.02 -1.64
#